data_AF-E1BKM3-F1
#
_entry.id   AF-E1BKM3-F1
#
_cell.length_a   1.000
_cell.length_b   1.000
_cell.length_c   1.000
_cell.angle_alpha   90.00
_cell.angle_beta   90.00
_cell.angle_gamma   90.00
#
_symmetry.space_group_name_H-M   'P 1'
#
loop_
_entity.id
_entity.type
_entity.pdbx_description
1 polymer ?
#
loop_
_entity_poly.entity_id
_entity_poly.type
_entity_poly.pdbx_seq_one_letter_code
_entity_poly.pdbx_strand_id
1 'polypeptide(L)'
;QQSLAVLIRASPSLPAVLFPAAYRPKRSSTLPLNPVLQSSLEEVELLYEFLLAELEISPDLKISIKDEELASLRKASDFRAVCNDVIPKSIPDIRRLSANLSSRLGILKKEDFERTALTLAYTAYRTALSQGYQKDVWAQSLLSLFRALRHDLMRSSGPRASP
;
A
#
# COMPACT_ATOMS: atom_id res chain seq x y z
N GLN A 1 -11.92 49.68 -8.01
CA GLN A 1 -11.84 48.74 -9.13
C GLN A 1 -10.91 47.61 -8.75
N GLN A 2 -11.48 46.42 -8.69
CA GLN A 2 -10.80 45.15 -8.43
C GLN A 2 -9.90 44.80 -9.62
N SER A 3 -8.71 44.27 -9.34
CA SER A 3 -8.07 43.15 -10.07
C SER A 3 -6.56 43.27 -9.99
N LEU A 4 -5.93 42.41 -9.18
CA LEU A 4 -4.58 41.89 -9.41
C LEU A 4 -4.23 40.70 -8.47
N ALA A 5 -5.23 40.13 -7.76
CA ALA A 5 -5.02 39.02 -6.83
C ALA A 5 -5.42 37.63 -7.39
N VAL A 6 -5.64 37.49 -8.71
CA VAL A 6 -6.01 36.21 -9.32
C VAL A 6 -4.99 35.84 -10.38
N LEU A 7 -3.78 35.48 -9.94
CA LEU A 7 -2.91 34.64 -10.77
C LEU A 7 -1.98 33.77 -9.92
N ILE A 8 -2.47 33.23 -8.80
CA ILE A 8 -1.94 31.95 -8.32
C ILE A 8 -2.50 30.90 -9.29
N ARG A 9 -1.83 30.76 -10.44
CA ARG A 9 -1.99 29.60 -11.31
C ARG A 9 -1.75 28.38 -10.42
N ALA A 10 -2.78 27.57 -10.24
CA ALA A 10 -2.61 26.21 -9.77
C ALA A 10 -1.67 25.52 -10.75
N SER A 11 -0.39 25.40 -10.37
CA SER A 11 0.53 24.50 -11.02
C SER A 11 -0.12 23.13 -11.04
N PRO A 12 -0.20 22.43 -12.19
CA PRO A 12 -0.67 21.05 -12.18
C PRO A 12 0.29 20.27 -11.29
N SER A 13 -0.16 19.94 -10.08
CA SER A 13 0.58 19.07 -9.19
C SER A 13 0.78 17.75 -9.93
N LEU A 14 2.04 17.36 -10.14
CA LEU A 14 2.35 16.04 -10.69
C LEU A 14 1.54 14.98 -9.94
N PRO A 15 0.99 13.95 -10.62
CA PRO A 15 0.25 12.90 -9.95
C PRO A 15 1.07 12.34 -8.80
N ALA A 16 0.52 12.40 -7.58
CA ALA A 16 1.25 11.97 -6.41
C ALA A 16 1.64 10.48 -6.54
N VAL A 17 2.94 10.20 -6.46
CA VAL A 17 3.46 8.84 -6.41
C VAL A 17 3.04 8.22 -5.07
N LEU A 18 2.25 7.14 -5.12
CA LEU A 18 1.67 6.52 -3.91
C LEU A 18 2.72 5.81 -3.06
N PHE A 19 3.61 5.06 -3.73
CA PHE A 19 4.66 4.27 -3.10
C PHE A 19 6.03 4.67 -3.64
N PRO A 20 6.55 5.86 -3.28
CA PRO A 20 7.83 6.33 -3.78
C PRO A 20 9.00 5.40 -3.41
N ALA A 21 8.88 4.65 -2.32
CA ALA A 21 9.88 3.68 -1.89
C ALA A 21 10.05 2.50 -2.86
N ALA A 22 9.01 2.16 -3.65
CA ALA A 22 9.10 1.09 -4.67
C ALA A 22 10.11 1.41 -5.78
N TYR A 23 10.43 2.69 -5.98
CA TYR A 23 11.29 3.18 -7.06
C TYR A 23 12.69 3.59 -6.57
N ARG A 24 12.99 3.42 -5.28
CA ARG A 24 14.31 3.79 -4.73
C ARG A 24 15.32 2.67 -4.99
N PRO A 25 16.42 2.93 -5.72
CA PRO A 25 17.48 1.95 -5.87
C PRO A 25 18.17 1.68 -4.52
N LYS A 26 18.21 0.42 -4.07
CA LYS A 26 19.06 0.02 -2.95
C LYS A 26 20.43 -0.34 -3.48
N ARG A 27 21.45 0.46 -3.13
CA ARG A 27 22.84 0.34 -3.60
C ARG A 27 23.53 -1.00 -3.29
N SER A 28 22.89 -1.93 -2.57
CA SER A 28 23.44 -3.21 -2.15
C SER A 28 22.45 -4.38 -2.18
N SER A 29 21.32 -4.26 -2.90
CA SER A 29 20.27 -5.29 -2.91
C SER A 29 20.15 -5.95 -4.29
N THR A 30 20.11 -7.29 -4.31
CA THR A 30 19.76 -8.09 -5.49
C THR A 30 18.26 -8.17 -5.73
N LEU A 31 17.45 -7.53 -4.88
CA LEU A 31 15.99 -7.53 -5.00
C LEU A 31 15.56 -6.69 -6.22
N PRO A 32 14.54 -7.15 -6.97
CA PRO A 32 14.05 -6.41 -8.12
C PRO A 32 13.54 -5.02 -7.71
N LEU A 33 13.82 -4.02 -8.55
CA LEU A 33 13.23 -2.70 -8.40
C LEU A 33 11.73 -2.80 -8.71
N ASN A 34 10.87 -2.30 -7.81
CA ASN A 34 9.41 -2.34 -7.97
C ASN A 34 8.82 -3.76 -8.17
N PRO A 35 8.99 -4.69 -7.20
CA PRO A 35 8.44 -6.05 -7.31
C PRO A 35 6.92 -6.05 -7.44
N VAL A 36 6.42 -6.95 -8.28
CA VAL A 36 4.99 -7.29 -8.43
C VAL A 36 4.75 -8.64 -7.78
N LEU A 37 3.74 -8.73 -6.93
CA LEU A 37 3.52 -9.95 -6.14
C LEU A 37 2.87 -11.03 -6.99
N GLN A 38 1.87 -10.65 -7.78
CA GLN A 38 1.13 -11.60 -8.60
C GLN A 38 0.94 -11.13 -10.04
N SER A 39 0.95 -12.10 -10.95
CA SER A 39 0.78 -12.00 -12.40
C SER A 39 -0.08 -13.14 -12.95
N SER A 40 -0.27 -14.20 -12.16
CA SER A 40 -1.09 -15.36 -12.47
C SER A 40 -1.95 -15.78 -11.26
N LEU A 41 -2.86 -16.74 -11.46
CA LEU A 41 -3.70 -17.29 -10.38
C LEU A 41 -2.85 -18.02 -9.34
N GLU A 42 -1.84 -18.78 -9.78
CA GLU A 42 -0.94 -19.53 -8.91
C GLU A 42 -0.16 -18.58 -7.98
N GLU A 43 0.25 -17.41 -8.47
CA GLU A 43 0.92 -16.40 -7.63
C GLU A 43 -0.05 -15.72 -6.65
N VAL A 44 -1.34 -15.64 -6.98
CA VAL A 44 -2.39 -15.17 -6.05
C VAL A 44 -2.59 -16.19 -4.92
N GLU A 45 -2.72 -17.47 -5.27
CA GLU A 45 -2.85 -18.57 -4.30
C GLU A 45 -1.64 -18.62 -3.36
N LEU A 46 -0.42 -18.53 -3.91
CA LEU A 46 0.80 -18.46 -3.12
C LEU A 46 0.85 -17.24 -2.19
N LEU A 47 0.33 -16.08 -2.62
CA LEU A 47 0.23 -14.91 -1.75
C LEU A 47 -0.74 -15.16 -0.58
N TYR A 48 -1.85 -15.86 -0.80
CA TYR A 48 -2.74 -16.27 0.28
C TYR A 48 -2.03 -17.23 1.24
N GLU A 49 -1.27 -18.20 0.73
CA GLU A 49 -0.48 -19.10 1.56
C GLU A 49 0.51 -18.32 2.44
N PHE A 50 1.26 -17.35 1.89
CA PHE A 50 2.15 -16.50 2.68
C PHE A 50 1.42 -15.72 3.78
N LEU A 51 0.22 -15.21 3.51
CA LEU A 51 -0.56 -14.47 4.50
C LEU A 51 -1.12 -15.38 5.61
N LEU A 52 -1.34 -16.67 5.32
CA LEU A 52 -1.82 -17.67 6.26
C LEU A 52 -0.68 -18.38 7.03
N ALA A 53 0.54 -18.38 6.51
CA ALA A 53 1.72 -19.10 7.01
C ALA A 53 2.40 -18.49 8.23
N GLU A 54 1.61 -18.04 9.21
CA GLU A 54 2.08 -17.40 10.46
C GLU A 54 3.17 -16.34 10.23
N LEU A 55 2.75 -15.14 9.81
CA LEU A 55 3.67 -14.01 9.70
C LEU A 55 4.19 -13.58 11.08
N GLU A 56 5.49 -13.38 11.18
CA GLU A 56 6.12 -12.73 12.32
C GLU A 56 6.34 -11.25 12.01
N ILE A 57 5.99 -10.39 12.97
CA ILE A 57 6.30 -8.96 12.91
C ILE A 57 7.17 -8.63 14.12
N SER A 58 8.44 -8.36 13.86
CA SER A 58 9.44 -8.05 14.88
C SER A 58 9.21 -6.68 15.54
N PRO A 59 9.92 -6.36 16.66
CA PRO A 59 9.83 -5.05 17.31
C PRO A 59 10.21 -3.87 16.41
N ASP A 60 11.11 -4.07 15.44
CA ASP A 60 11.47 -3.10 14.40
C ASP A 60 10.50 -3.10 13.20
N LEU A 61 9.36 -3.79 13.34
CA LEU A 61 8.26 -3.85 12.39
C LEU A 61 8.60 -4.53 11.06
N LYS A 62 9.62 -5.40 11.08
CA LYS A 62 9.97 -6.26 9.94
C LYS A 62 9.07 -7.49 9.93
N ILE A 63 8.57 -7.78 8.75
CA ILE A 63 7.68 -8.90 8.45
C ILE A 63 8.52 -10.04 7.87
N SER A 64 8.43 -11.21 8.49
CA SER A 64 8.99 -12.48 8.03
C SER A 64 7.89 -13.54 7.96
N ILE A 65 8.13 -14.57 7.14
CA ILE A 65 7.33 -15.80 7.12
C ILE A 65 8.07 -16.78 8.03
N LYS A 66 7.36 -17.39 8.99
CA LYS A 66 7.98 -18.34 9.93
C LYS A 66 8.24 -19.71 9.29
N ASP A 67 7.33 -20.13 8.41
CA ASP A 67 7.47 -21.38 7.67
C ASP A 67 8.73 -21.34 6.79
N GLU A 68 9.69 -22.22 7.08
CA GLU A 68 11.00 -22.23 6.40
C GLU A 68 10.89 -22.62 4.92
N GLU A 69 9.97 -23.54 4.59
CA GLU A 69 9.75 -23.97 3.21
C GLU A 69 9.23 -22.80 2.39
N LEU A 70 8.17 -22.14 2.85
CA LEU A 70 7.61 -20.96 2.21
C LEU A 70 8.59 -19.79 2.19
N ALA A 71 9.34 -19.57 3.28
CA ALA A 71 10.30 -18.47 3.39
C ALA A 71 11.46 -18.60 2.39
N SER A 72 11.81 -19.84 1.99
CA SER A 72 12.86 -20.14 1.03
C SER A 72 12.49 -19.80 -0.42
N LEU A 73 11.21 -19.63 -0.72
CA LEU A 73 10.73 -19.35 -2.07
C LEU A 73 11.22 -17.99 -2.57
N ARG A 74 11.58 -17.91 -3.86
CA ARG A 74 11.97 -16.64 -4.49
C ARG A 74 10.88 -15.58 -4.33
N LYS A 75 9.61 -15.95 -4.47
CA LYS A 75 8.46 -15.05 -4.29
C LYS A 75 8.29 -14.55 -2.85
N ALA A 76 8.74 -15.31 -1.86
CA ALA A 76 8.78 -14.83 -0.48
C ALA A 76 9.77 -13.67 -0.32
N SER A 77 10.86 -13.63 -1.10
CA SER A 77 11.78 -12.49 -1.11
C SER A 77 11.13 -11.21 -1.65
N ASP A 78 10.32 -11.31 -2.71
CA ASP A 78 9.55 -10.20 -3.28
C ASP A 78 8.48 -9.72 -2.29
N PHE A 79 7.76 -10.66 -1.67
CA PHE A 79 6.78 -10.35 -0.61
C PHE A 79 7.42 -9.60 0.55
N ARG A 80 8.54 -10.09 1.07
CA ARG A 80 9.30 -9.40 2.15
C ARG A 80 9.77 -8.02 1.69
N ALA A 81 10.24 -7.87 0.46
CA ALA A 81 10.67 -6.57 -0.07
C ALA A 81 9.50 -5.57 -0.07
N VAL A 82 8.33 -5.96 -0.59
CA VAL A 82 7.14 -5.10 -0.57
C VAL A 82 6.74 -4.74 0.87
N CYS A 83 6.62 -5.76 1.73
CA CYS A 83 6.18 -5.59 3.11
C CYS A 83 7.12 -4.75 3.97
N ASN A 84 8.44 -4.82 3.73
CA ASN A 84 9.44 -4.21 4.61
C ASN A 84 10.07 -2.93 4.09
N ASP A 85 10.04 -2.72 2.78
CA ASP A 85 10.73 -1.62 2.13
C ASP A 85 9.79 -0.70 1.35
N VAL A 86 8.59 -1.16 0.98
CA VAL A 86 7.67 -0.40 0.12
C VAL A 86 6.47 0.15 0.87
N ILE A 87 5.74 -0.69 1.60
CA ILE A 87 4.51 -0.24 2.27
C ILE A 87 4.85 0.68 3.45
N PRO A 88 4.10 1.78 3.66
CA PRO A 88 4.33 2.67 4.78
C PRO A 88 3.98 2.00 6.11
N LYS A 89 4.81 2.27 7.13
CA LYS A 89 4.64 1.73 8.50
C LYS A 89 4.27 2.81 9.53
N SER A 90 4.40 4.08 9.16
CA SER A 90 4.13 5.22 10.03
C SER A 90 2.73 5.79 9.79
N ILE A 91 2.06 6.29 10.84
CA ILE A 91 0.75 6.93 10.72
C ILE A 91 0.78 8.13 9.76
N PRO A 92 1.78 9.04 9.80
CA PRO A 92 1.85 10.15 8.85
C PRO A 92 1.91 9.69 7.39
N ASP A 93 2.71 8.66 7.09
CA ASP A 93 2.83 8.15 5.72
C ASP A 93 1.56 7.43 5.26
N ILE A 94 0.89 6.69 6.15
CA ILE A 94 -0.40 6.03 5.86
C ILE A 94 -1.48 7.07 5.59
N ARG A 95 -1.57 8.14 6.39
CA ARG A 95 -2.52 9.23 6.16
C ARG A 95 -2.24 9.97 4.86
N ARG A 96 -0.96 10.21 4.53
CA ARG A 96 -0.56 10.78 3.23
C ARG A 96 -0.98 9.87 2.08
N LEU A 97 -0.79 8.56 2.21
CA LEU A 97 -1.25 7.58 1.22
C LEU A 97 -2.79 7.67 1.05
N SER A 98 -3.56 7.68 2.14
CA SER A 98 -5.01 7.81 2.08
C SER A 98 -5.46 9.10 1.37
N ALA A 99 -4.85 10.24 1.70
CA ALA A 99 -5.17 11.52 1.07
C ALA A 99 -4.89 11.50 -0.44
N ASN A 100 -3.72 10.98 -0.84
CA ASN A 100 -3.33 10.86 -2.25
C ASN A 100 -4.23 9.89 -3.03
N LEU A 101 -4.69 8.81 -2.39
CA LEU A 101 -5.66 7.88 -2.97
C LEU A 101 -7.03 8.55 -3.16
N SER A 102 -7.52 9.27 -2.15
CA SER A 102 -8.82 9.95 -2.23
C SER A 102 -8.86 11.05 -3.29
N SER A 103 -7.74 11.73 -3.56
CA SER A 103 -7.66 12.76 -4.60
C SER A 103 -7.39 12.22 -6.01
N ARG A 104 -7.19 10.91 -6.17
CA ARG A 104 -6.77 10.31 -7.45
C ARG A 104 -7.93 10.21 -8.44
N LEU A 105 -7.63 10.56 -9.68
CA LEU A 105 -8.49 10.30 -10.83
C LEU A 105 -8.07 8.98 -11.48
N GLY A 106 -9.02 8.05 -11.64
CA GLY A 106 -8.78 6.72 -12.24
C GLY A 106 -8.70 5.58 -11.24
N ILE A 107 -8.51 4.37 -11.78
CA ILE A 107 -8.38 3.11 -11.03
C ILE A 107 -6.90 2.88 -10.72
N LEU A 108 -6.59 2.26 -9.58
CA LEU A 108 -5.23 1.87 -9.24
C LEU A 108 -4.64 0.90 -10.25
N LYS A 109 -3.35 1.09 -10.53
CA LYS A 109 -2.56 0.04 -11.16
C LYS A 109 -2.44 -1.15 -10.22
N LYS A 110 -2.28 -2.33 -10.80
CA LYS A 110 -2.19 -3.60 -10.08
C LYS A 110 -1.23 -3.56 -8.90
N GLU A 111 -0.03 -3.04 -9.11
CA GLU A 111 1.03 -3.00 -8.10
C GLU A 111 0.70 -2.02 -6.97
N ASP A 112 0.09 -0.87 -7.30
CA ASP A 112 -0.36 0.11 -6.32
C ASP A 112 -1.55 -0.44 -5.51
N PHE A 113 -2.43 -1.23 -6.13
CA PHE A 113 -3.53 -1.91 -5.45
C PHE A 113 -2.99 -2.94 -4.45
N GLU A 114 -2.08 -3.83 -4.87
CA GLU A 114 -1.44 -4.83 -4.00
C GLU A 114 -0.81 -4.19 -2.77
N ARG A 115 -0.03 -3.13 -2.97
CA ARG A 115 0.62 -2.39 -1.87
C ARG A 115 -0.37 -1.69 -0.97
N THR A 116 -1.45 -1.14 -1.54
CA THR A 116 -2.51 -0.51 -0.75
C THR A 116 -3.25 -1.53 0.10
N ALA A 117 -3.56 -2.71 -0.44
CA ALA A 117 -4.18 -3.81 0.29
C ALA A 117 -3.28 -4.32 1.43
N LEU A 118 -1.98 -4.51 1.18
CA LEU A 118 -1.03 -4.89 2.23
C LEU A 118 -0.85 -3.80 3.29
N THR A 119 -0.88 -2.53 2.89
CA THR A 119 -0.87 -1.40 3.83
C THR A 119 -2.13 -1.41 4.70
N LEU A 120 -3.29 -1.72 4.12
CA LEU A 120 -4.55 -1.84 4.84
C LEU A 120 -4.50 -2.97 5.87
N ALA A 121 -4.04 -4.15 5.48
CA ALA A 121 -3.86 -5.30 6.37
C ALA A 121 -2.89 -4.96 7.53
N TYR A 122 -1.75 -4.34 7.23
CA TYR A 122 -0.80 -3.88 8.24
C TYR A 122 -1.43 -2.87 9.22
N THR A 123 -2.19 -1.91 8.69
CA THR A 123 -2.86 -0.88 9.51
C THR A 123 -3.92 -1.51 10.42
N ALA A 124 -4.65 -2.52 9.92
CA ALA A 124 -5.61 -3.29 10.70
C ALA A 124 -4.92 -4.05 11.84
N TYR A 125 -3.82 -4.75 11.54
CA TYR A 125 -2.98 -5.42 12.53
C TYR A 125 -2.51 -4.45 13.63
N ARG A 126 -1.95 -3.29 13.26
CA ARG A 126 -1.50 -2.28 14.22
C ARG A 126 -2.64 -1.70 15.05
N THR A 127 -3.83 -1.55 14.47
CA THR A 127 -5.03 -1.11 15.19
C THR A 127 -5.43 -2.15 16.24
N ALA A 128 -5.43 -3.43 15.90
CA ALA A 128 -5.79 -4.52 16.81
C ALA A 128 -4.85 -4.61 18.02
N LEU A 129 -3.56 -4.33 17.83
CA LEU A 129 -2.56 -4.34 18.91
C LEU A 129 -2.50 -3.04 19.73
N SER A 130 -3.11 -1.95 19.27
CA SER A 130 -3.04 -0.66 19.94
C SER A 130 -4.08 -0.54 21.05
N GLN A 131 -3.78 0.27 22.07
CA GLN A 131 -4.66 0.55 23.20
C GLN A 131 -4.83 2.06 23.42
N GLY A 132 -5.92 2.45 24.09
CA GLY A 132 -6.23 3.85 24.41
C GLY A 132 -6.19 4.77 23.19
N TYR A 133 -5.66 5.99 23.37
CA TYR A 133 -5.58 6.99 22.31
C TYR A 133 -4.87 6.50 21.04
N GLN A 134 -3.83 5.67 21.17
CA GLN A 134 -3.13 5.12 20.00
C GLN A 134 -4.07 4.27 19.13
N LYS A 135 -4.97 3.50 19.76
CA LYS A 135 -5.98 2.71 19.03
C LYS A 135 -6.87 3.61 18.18
N ASP A 136 -7.30 4.74 18.70
CA ASP A 136 -8.14 5.68 17.96
C ASP A 136 -7.39 6.28 16.77
N VAL A 137 -6.13 6.68 16.96
CA VAL A 137 -5.31 7.25 15.88
C VAL A 137 -5.09 6.22 14.75
N TRP A 138 -4.83 4.96 15.10
CA TRP A 138 -4.71 3.86 14.14
C TRP A 138 -6.04 3.54 13.46
N ALA A 139 -7.14 3.45 14.22
CA ALA A 139 -8.48 3.16 13.69
C ALA A 139 -8.95 4.23 12.70
N GLN A 140 -8.71 5.51 12.98
CA GLN A 140 -9.02 6.58 12.03
C GLN A 140 -8.19 6.47 10.75
N SER A 141 -6.91 6.13 10.87
CA SER A 141 -6.03 5.95 9.70
C SER A 141 -6.46 4.73 8.86
N LEU A 142 -6.86 3.64 9.51
CA LEU A 142 -7.43 2.46 8.88
C LEU A 142 -8.72 2.80 8.11
N LEU A 143 -9.64 3.53 8.75
CA LEU A 143 -10.91 3.92 8.16
C LEU A 143 -10.72 4.82 6.93
N SER A 144 -9.82 5.80 7.01
CA SER A 144 -9.47 6.66 5.88
C SER A 144 -8.91 5.85 4.70
N LEU A 145 -8.00 4.91 4.98
CA LEU A 145 -7.41 4.06 3.95
C LEU A 145 -8.44 3.11 3.31
N PHE A 146 -9.28 2.47 4.13
CA PHE A 146 -10.36 1.61 3.66
C PHE A 146 -11.33 2.36 2.75
N ARG A 147 -11.76 3.56 3.14
CA ARG A 147 -12.68 4.39 2.34
C ARG A 147 -12.07 4.74 0.98
N ALA A 148 -10.79 5.10 0.95
CA ALA A 148 -10.08 5.42 -0.28
C ALA A 148 -9.96 4.19 -1.20
N LEU A 149 -9.54 3.03 -0.67
CA LEU A 149 -9.43 1.79 -1.45
C LEU A 149 -10.79 1.28 -1.93
N ARG A 150 -11.83 1.35 -1.09
CA ARG A 150 -13.20 0.97 -1.49
C ARG A 150 -13.70 1.83 -2.64
N HIS A 151 -13.45 3.14 -2.61
CA HIS A 151 -13.84 4.03 -3.70
C HIS A 151 -13.17 3.65 -5.03
N ASP A 152 -11.91 3.23 -5.00
CA ASP A 152 -11.20 2.70 -6.17
C ASP A 152 -11.89 1.43 -6.73
N LEU A 153 -12.19 0.47 -5.86
CA LEU A 153 -12.89 -0.77 -6.22
C LEU A 153 -14.28 -0.50 -6.85
N MET A 154 -15.05 0.43 -6.29
CA MET A 154 -16.36 0.79 -6.82
C MET A 154 -16.29 1.46 -8.20
N ARG A 155 -15.17 2.11 -8.54
CA ARG A 155 -14.96 2.67 -9.89
C ARG A 155 -14.59 1.58 -10.89
N SER A 156 -13.83 0.57 -10.46
CA SER A 156 -13.48 -0.56 -11.31
C SER A 156 -14.66 -1.46 -11.69
N SER A 157 -15.71 -1.47 -10.87
CA SER A 157 -16.92 -2.27 -11.08
C SER A 157 -18.06 -1.51 -11.80
N GLY A 158 -17.85 -0.24 -12.16
CA GLY A 158 -18.82 0.53 -12.93
C GLY A 158 -19.07 -0.09 -14.31
N PRO A 159 -20.25 0.16 -14.93
CA PRO A 159 -20.57 -0.40 -16.23
C PRO A 159 -19.47 -0.02 -17.22
N ARG A 160 -18.83 -1.04 -17.80
CA ARG A 160 -17.89 -0.89 -18.91
C ARG A 160 -18.67 -0.13 -19.99
N ALA A 161 -18.36 1.14 -20.21
CA ALA A 161 -18.93 1.86 -21.34
C ALA A 161 -18.59 1.05 -22.59
N SER A 162 -19.61 0.41 -23.17
CA SER A 162 -19.47 -0.31 -24.42
C SER A 162 -18.93 0.66 -25.48
N PRO A 163 -18.01 0.22 -26.35
CA PRO A 163 -17.49 1.05 -27.43
C PRO A 163 -18.59 1.48 -28.41
#